data_AF-A0A450SGY6-F1
#
_entry.id   AF-A0A450SGY6-F1
#
_cell.length_a   1.000
_cell.length_b   1.000
_cell.length_c   1.000
_cell.angle_alpha   90.00
_cell.angle_beta   90.00
_cell.angle_gamma   90.00
#
_symmetry.space_group_name_H-M   'P 1'
#
loop_
_entity.id
_entity.type
_entity.pdbx_description
1 polymer ?
#
loop_
_entity_poly.entity_id
_entity_poly.type
_entity_poly.pdbx_seq_one_letter_code
_entity_poly.pdbx_strand_id
1 'polypeptide(L)'
;EIYLRALEGLAQLEPDPNKRIKYIDFIARYARLSEAEQARYEECIQQSSYKEAIMGPVQQAIEKGIQQGFQQGIQQGIQQGMQQGMQQGMQQGKHKKAVEMAKALLSKGMNISDISEISGLSEEETRKLLAH
;
A
#
# COMPACT_ATOMS: atom_id res chain seq x y z
N GLU A 1 20.04 -29.16 -6.78
CA GLU A 1 19.92 -29.94 -8.04
C GLU A 1 19.33 -29.14 -9.21
N ILE A 2 18.19 -28.46 -9.04
CA ILE A 2 17.56 -27.65 -10.10
C ILE A 2 18.45 -26.49 -10.57
N TYR A 3 19.10 -25.79 -9.64
CA TYR A 3 19.98 -24.68 -9.96
C TYR A 3 21.19 -25.11 -10.81
N LEU A 4 21.86 -26.21 -10.42
CA LEU A 4 23.00 -26.76 -11.16
C LEU A 4 22.61 -27.12 -12.61
N ARG A 5 21.47 -27.80 -12.80
CA ARG A 5 20.97 -28.16 -14.13
C ARG A 5 20.63 -26.92 -14.96
N ALA A 6 20.12 -25.85 -14.33
CA ALA A 6 19.87 -24.59 -15.02
C ALA A 6 21.17 -23.90 -15.46
N LEU A 7 22.22 -23.94 -14.64
CA LEU A 7 23.54 -23.43 -15.01
C LEU A 7 24.18 -24.23 -16.14
N GLU A 8 24.08 -25.56 -16.12
CA GLU A 8 24.58 -26.45 -17.17
C GLU A 8 23.87 -26.21 -18.49
N GLY A 9 22.53 -26.12 -18.47
CA GLY A 9 21.74 -25.78 -19.66
C GLY A 9 22.09 -24.40 -20.20
N LEU A 10 22.24 -23.41 -19.33
CA LEU A 10 22.64 -22.06 -19.72
C LEU A 10 24.05 -22.03 -20.35
N ALA A 11 24.99 -22.83 -19.83
CA ALA A 11 26.34 -22.94 -20.39
C ALA A 11 26.36 -23.51 -21.82
N GLN A 12 25.39 -24.36 -22.17
CA GLN A 12 25.22 -24.91 -23.51
C GLN A 12 24.49 -23.94 -24.45
N LEU A 13 23.54 -23.17 -23.93
CA LEU A 13 22.68 -22.29 -24.73
C LEU A 13 23.29 -20.93 -25.03
N GLU A 14 24.14 -20.40 -24.15
CA GLU A 14 24.74 -19.07 -24.30
C GLU A 14 26.26 -19.17 -24.24
N PRO A 15 26.99 -19.14 -25.37
CA PRO A 15 28.44 -19.23 -25.38
C PRO A 15 29.12 -17.94 -24.89
N ASP A 16 28.44 -16.79 -24.87
CA ASP A 16 29.02 -15.54 -24.36
C ASP A 16 29.07 -15.57 -22.82
N PRO A 17 30.25 -15.60 -22.20
CA PRO A 17 30.37 -15.56 -20.74
C PRO A 17 29.71 -14.31 -20.13
N ASN A 18 29.69 -13.17 -20.84
CA ASN A 18 29.10 -11.94 -20.33
C ASN A 18 27.56 -12.01 -20.26
N LYS A 19 26.92 -12.69 -21.21
CA LYS A 19 25.47 -12.89 -21.19
C LYS A 19 25.07 -13.97 -20.19
N ARG A 20 25.84 -15.06 -20.10
CA ARG A 20 25.64 -16.10 -19.09
C ARG A 20 25.58 -15.52 -17.69
N ILE A 21 26.55 -14.69 -17.32
CA ILE A 21 26.60 -14.13 -15.97
C ILE A 21 25.37 -13.27 -15.65
N LYS A 22 24.82 -12.53 -16.62
CA LYS A 22 23.55 -11.79 -16.46
C LYS A 22 22.35 -12.71 -16.24
N TYR A 23 22.28 -13.83 -16.96
CA TYR A 23 21.22 -14.81 -16.78
C TYR A 23 21.36 -15.59 -15.47
N ILE A 24 22.59 -15.85 -15.01
CA ILE A 24 22.85 -16.48 -13.71
C ILE A 24 22.29 -15.63 -12.58
N ASP A 25 22.47 -14.30 -12.59
CA ASP A 25 21.90 -13.44 -11.55
C ASP A 25 20.38 -13.51 -11.49
N PHE A 26 19.74 -13.51 -12.65
CA PHE A 26 18.29 -13.70 -12.73
C PHE A 26 17.88 -15.08 -12.18
N ILE A 27 18.54 -16.15 -12.61
CA ILE A 27 18.23 -17.52 -12.15
C ILE A 27 18.44 -17.65 -10.65
N ALA A 28 19.55 -17.15 -10.10
CA ALA A 28 19.86 -17.22 -8.68
C ALA A 28 18.81 -16.51 -7.80
N ARG A 29 18.21 -15.44 -8.31
CA ARG A 29 17.18 -14.67 -7.59
C ARG A 29 15.81 -15.34 -7.52
N TYR A 30 15.42 -16.07 -8.57
CA TYR A 30 14.13 -16.76 -8.63
C TYR A 30 14.22 -18.25 -8.30
N ALA A 31 15.42 -18.81 -8.34
CA ALA A 31 15.69 -20.12 -7.78
C ALA A 31 15.66 -20.04 -6.25
N ARG A 32 14.99 -21.00 -5.61
CA ARG A 32 15.07 -21.20 -4.17
C ARG A 32 16.41 -21.85 -3.84
N LEU A 33 17.48 -21.05 -3.86
CA LEU A 33 18.80 -21.50 -3.47
C LEU A 33 18.81 -21.82 -1.98
N SER A 34 19.53 -22.89 -1.62
CA SER A 34 19.93 -23.08 -0.21
C SER A 34 20.93 -22.00 0.21
N GLU A 35 21.08 -21.77 1.51
CA GLU A 35 22.05 -20.80 2.05
C GLU A 35 23.47 -21.05 1.52
N ALA A 36 23.87 -22.32 1.41
CA ALA A 36 25.19 -22.70 0.89
C ALA A 36 25.34 -22.38 -0.61
N GLU A 37 24.30 -22.59 -1.42
CA GLU A 37 24.31 -22.24 -2.85
C GLU A 37 24.31 -20.72 -3.04
N GLN A 38 23.57 -20.00 -2.19
CA GLN A 38 23.53 -18.54 -2.19
C GLN A 38 24.89 -17.93 -1.82
N ALA A 39 25.54 -18.42 -0.77
CA ALA A 39 26.86 -17.95 -0.36
C ALA A 39 27.91 -18.14 -1.46
N ARG A 40 27.92 -19.31 -2.13
CA ARG A 40 28.82 -19.57 -3.27
C ARG A 40 28.55 -18.64 -4.46
N TYR A 41 27.27 -18.38 -4.75
CA TYR A 41 26.88 -17.46 -5.80
C TYR A 41 27.36 -16.04 -5.49
N GLU A 42 27.13 -15.55 -4.26
CA GLU A 42 27.55 -14.23 -3.82
C GLU A 42 29.07 -14.08 -3.90
N GLU A 43 29.84 -15.07 -3.43
CA GLU A 43 31.30 -15.08 -3.52
C GLU A 43 31.77 -14.98 -4.99
N CYS A 44 31.16 -15.76 -5.89
CA CYS A 44 31.49 -15.74 -7.32
C CYS A 44 31.23 -14.36 -7.95
N ILE A 45 30.15 -13.68 -7.55
CA ILE A 45 29.84 -12.33 -8.02
C ILE A 45 30.79 -11.29 -7.44
N GLN A 46 31.17 -11.41 -6.16
CA GLN A 46 32.11 -10.47 -5.53
C GLN A 46 33.50 -10.53 -6.17
N GLN A 47 33.94 -11.71 -6.59
CA GLN A 47 35.23 -11.91 -7.26
C GLN A 47 35.20 -11.60 -8.77
N SER A 48 34.02 -11.36 -9.34
CA SER A 48 33.87 -11.08 -10.77
C SER A 48 34.25 -9.65 -11.12
N SER A 49 35.10 -9.47 -12.15
CA SER A 49 35.42 -8.16 -12.74
C SER A 49 34.22 -7.46 -13.38
N TYR A 50 33.06 -8.13 -13.46
CA TYR A 50 31.84 -7.64 -14.08
C TYR A 50 30.73 -7.36 -13.07
N LYS A 51 31.02 -7.41 -11.76
CA LYS A 51 30.06 -7.21 -10.67
C LYS A 51 29.12 -6.03 -10.92
N GLU A 52 29.65 -4.86 -11.25
CA GLU A 52 28.87 -3.63 -11.47
C GLU A 52 27.92 -3.77 -12.68
N ALA A 53 28.37 -4.43 -13.75
CA ALA A 53 27.55 -4.65 -14.95
C ALA A 53 26.41 -5.66 -14.72
N ILE A 54 26.57 -6.54 -13.73
CA ILE A 54 25.59 -7.57 -13.35
C ILE A 54 24.61 -7.00 -12.33
N MET A 55 25.15 -6.47 -11.23
CA MET A 55 24.39 -5.99 -10.07
C MET A 55 23.77 -4.61 -10.32
N GLY A 56 24.38 -3.75 -11.14
CA GLY A 56 23.94 -2.36 -11.33
C GLY A 56 22.49 -2.23 -11.84
N PRO A 57 22.14 -2.82 -13.00
CA PRO A 57 20.76 -2.74 -13.52
C PRO A 57 19.73 -3.35 -12.57
N VAL A 58 20.15 -4.40 -11.87
CA VAL A 58 19.31 -5.17 -10.96
C VAL A 58 19.03 -4.39 -9.67
N GLN A 59 20.06 -3.76 -9.11
CA GLN A 59 19.95 -2.85 -7.98
C GLN A 59 19.08 -1.65 -8.33
N GLN A 60 19.29 -1.04 -9.51
CA GLN A 60 18.44 0.05 -9.99
C GLN A 60 16.97 -0.36 -10.15
N ALA A 61 16.70 -1.58 -10.64
CA ALA A 61 15.35 -2.08 -10.77
C ALA A 61 14.67 -2.27 -9.40
N ILE A 62 15.40 -2.81 -8.41
CA ILE A 62 14.91 -2.93 -7.03
C ILE A 62 14.62 -1.55 -6.45
N GLU A 63 15.57 -0.63 -6.54
CA GLU A 63 15.43 0.74 -6.00
C GLU A 63 14.23 1.44 -6.62
N LYS A 64 14.07 1.36 -7.95
CA LYS A 64 12.89 1.90 -8.65
C LYS A 64 11.61 1.23 -8.18
N GLY A 65 11.59 -0.09 -8.04
CA GLY A 65 10.41 -0.83 -7.56
C GLY A 65 10.01 -0.43 -6.14
N ILE A 66 10.98 -0.32 -5.22
CA ILE A 66 10.76 0.13 -3.84
C ILE A 66 10.27 1.58 -3.83
N GLN A 67 10.91 2.48 -4.58
CA GLN A 67 10.50 3.88 -4.67
C GLN A 67 9.07 4.03 -5.22
N GLN A 68 8.76 3.32 -6.30
CA GLN A 68 7.42 3.33 -6.91
C GLN A 68 6.38 2.77 -5.94
N GLY A 69 6.64 1.61 -5.33
CA GLY A 69 5.72 1.00 -4.37
C GLY A 69 5.48 1.89 -3.15
N PHE A 70 6.54 2.52 -2.62
CA PHE A 70 6.45 3.44 -1.50
C PHE A 70 5.65 4.71 -1.85
N GLN A 71 5.93 5.33 -3.00
CA GLN A 71 5.19 6.50 -3.47
C GLN A 71 3.72 6.18 -3.70
N GLN A 72 3.41 5.06 -4.36
CA GLN A 72 2.04 4.61 -4.59
C GLN A 72 1.31 4.34 -3.27
N GLY A 73 1.96 3.65 -2.33
CA GLY A 73 1.39 3.36 -1.01
C GLY A 73 1.07 4.63 -0.22
N ILE A 74 1.99 5.60 -0.19
CA ILE A 74 1.75 6.89 0.47
C ILE A 74 0.60 7.65 -0.20
N GLN A 75 0.62 7.74 -1.53
CA GLN A 75 -0.40 8.49 -2.27
C GLN A 75 -1.79 7.89 -2.05
N GLN A 76 -1.93 6.57 -2.14
CA GLN A 76 -3.18 5.87 -1.87
C GLN A 76 -3.63 6.06 -0.42
N GLY A 77 -2.72 5.92 0.54
CA GLY A 77 -3.03 6.10 1.97
C GLY A 77 -3.51 7.52 2.29
N ILE A 78 -2.84 8.55 1.77
CA ILE A 78 -3.24 9.95 1.95
C ILE A 78 -4.61 10.21 1.31
N GLN A 79 -4.83 9.74 0.08
CA GLN A 79 -6.08 9.97 -0.63
C GLN A 79 -7.26 9.31 0.08
N GLN A 80 -7.11 8.05 0.49
CA GLN A 80 -8.14 7.33 1.23
C GLN A 80 -8.41 7.97 2.60
N GLY A 81 -7.36 8.31 3.34
CA GLY A 81 -7.48 8.97 4.65
C GLY A 81 -8.18 10.33 4.56
N MET A 82 -7.82 11.14 3.56
CA MET A 82 -8.45 12.45 3.34
C MET A 82 -9.92 12.32 2.94
N GLN A 83 -10.26 11.39 2.05
CA GLN A 83 -11.64 11.16 1.62
C GLN A 83 -12.52 10.69 2.78
N GLN A 84 -12.05 9.71 3.56
CA GLN A 84 -12.77 9.20 4.73
C GLN A 84 -12.92 10.28 5.79
N GLY A 85 -11.85 11.03 6.09
CA GLY A 85 -11.87 12.12 7.06
C GLY A 85 -12.84 13.24 6.66
N MET A 86 -12.84 13.64 5.39
CA MET A 86 -13.76 14.66 4.88
C MET A 86 -15.22 14.20 4.95
N GLN A 87 -15.52 12.95 4.57
CA GLN A 87 -16.87 12.42 4.63
C GLN A 87 -17.38 12.32 6.07
N GLN A 88 -16.57 11.78 6.99
CA GLN A 88 -16.91 11.70 8.41
C GLN A 88 -17.09 13.09 9.02
N GLY A 89 -16.17 14.02 8.74
CA GLY A 89 -16.26 15.40 9.22
C GLY A 89 -17.51 16.11 8.73
N MET A 90 -17.87 15.95 7.45
CA MET A 90 -19.09 16.55 6.90
C MET A 90 -20.36 15.95 7.52
N GLN A 91 -20.41 14.63 7.72
CA GLN A 91 -21.56 13.97 8.34
C GLN A 91 -21.71 14.38 9.81
N GLN A 92 -20.62 14.41 10.57
CA GLN A 92 -20.62 14.88 11.95
C GLN A 92 -21.03 16.35 12.04
N GLY A 93 -20.54 17.20 11.14
CA GLY A 93 -20.92 18.61 11.09
C GLY A 93 -22.41 18.82 10.79
N LYS A 94 -22.95 18.11 9.79
CA LYS A 94 -24.38 18.13 9.48
C LYS A 94 -25.23 17.67 10.67
N HIS A 95 -24.84 16.57 11.31
CA HIS A 95 -25.56 16.05 12.47
C HIS A 95 -25.49 17.00 13.67
N LYS A 96 -24.32 17.58 13.98
CA LYS A 96 -24.19 18.61 15.03
C LYS A 96 -25.10 19.80 14.78
N LYS A 97 -25.13 20.31 13.55
CA LYS A 97 -26.02 21.41 13.17
C LYS A 97 -27.50 21.03 13.33
N ALA A 98 -27.88 19.82 12.93
CA ALA A 98 -29.24 19.31 13.11
C ALA A 98 -29.64 19.26 14.60
N VAL A 99 -28.73 18.78 15.46
CA VAL A 99 -28.92 18.74 16.92
C VAL A 99 -29.04 20.14 17.53
N GLU A 100 -28.16 21.07 17.16
CA GLU A 100 -28.23 22.46 17.64
C GLU A 100 -29.55 23.14 17.24
N MET A 101 -29.98 22.93 16.00
CA MET A 101 -31.25 23.46 15.51
C MET A 101 -32.44 22.83 16.24
N ALA A 102 -32.46 21.51 16.44
CA ALA A 102 -33.51 20.83 17.19
C ALA A 102 -33.62 21.37 18.63
N LYS A 103 -32.48 21.58 19.32
CA LYS A 103 -32.46 22.20 20.67
C LYS A 103 -33.05 23.61 20.66
N ALA A 104 -32.73 24.42 19.65
CA ALA A 104 -33.25 25.78 19.52
C ALA A 104 -34.75 25.83 19.19
N LEU A 105 -35.29 24.80 18.52
CA LEU A 105 -36.72 24.69 18.23
C LEU A 105 -37.48 24.14 19.45
N LEU A 106 -36.91 23.18 20.18
CA LEU A 106 -37.45 22.69 21.45
C LEU A 106 -37.59 23.82 22.48
N SER A 107 -36.57 24.69 22.60
CA SER A 107 -36.62 25.83 23.53
C SER A 107 -37.69 26.86 23.17
N LYS A 108 -38.19 26.85 21.92
CA LYS A 108 -39.32 27.67 21.46
C LYS A 108 -40.68 26.98 21.62
N GLY A 109 -40.71 25.78 22.22
CA GLY A 109 -41.95 25.03 22.46
C GLY A 109 -42.55 24.36 21.24
N MET A 110 -41.77 24.17 20.17
CA MET A 110 -42.22 23.44 18.99
C MET A 110 -42.39 21.95 19.32
N ASN A 111 -43.36 21.27 18.70
CA ASN A 111 -43.60 19.85 18.94
C ASN A 111 -42.54 18.98 18.23
N ILE A 112 -42.40 17.74 18.71
CA ILE A 112 -41.35 16.81 18.25
C ILE A 112 -41.49 16.42 16.77
N SER A 113 -42.73 16.30 16.27
CA SER A 113 -43.00 15.96 14.87
C SER A 113 -42.46 17.04 13.94
N ASP A 114 -42.80 18.30 14.19
CA ASP A 114 -42.35 19.44 13.38
C ASP A 114 -40.82 19.62 13.45
N ILE A 115 -40.24 19.38 14.63
CA ILE A 115 -38.78 19.46 14.81
C ILE A 115 -38.07 18.36 14.02
N SER A 116 -38.62 17.14 14.02
CA SER A 116 -38.08 16.02 13.26
C SER A 116 -38.06 16.35 11.76
N GLU A 117 -39.15 16.91 11.24
CA GLU A 117 -39.26 17.33 9.83
C GLU A 117 -38.27 18.46 9.48
N ILE A 118 -38.14 19.49 10.33
CA ILE A 118 -37.28 20.64 10.06
C ILE A 118 -35.79 20.30 10.22
N SER A 119 -35.44 19.49 11.23
CA SER A 119 -34.05 19.18 11.57
C SER A 119 -33.47 17.98 10.84
N GLY A 120 -34.32 17.12 10.29
CA GLY A 120 -33.90 15.86 9.69
C GLY A 120 -33.37 14.85 10.70
N LEU A 121 -33.56 15.09 12.00
CA LEU A 121 -33.39 14.09 13.06
C LEU A 121 -34.65 13.22 13.15
N SER A 122 -34.49 11.97 13.54
CA SER A 122 -35.63 11.13 13.91
C SER A 122 -36.31 11.64 15.19
N GLU A 123 -37.60 11.38 15.36
CA GLU A 123 -38.29 11.72 16.62
C GLU A 123 -37.61 11.09 17.85
N GLU A 124 -37.03 9.89 17.70
CA GLU A 124 -36.31 9.23 18.79
C GLU A 124 -35.06 10.02 19.20
N GLU A 125 -34.27 10.47 18.22
CA GLU A 125 -33.13 11.36 18.48
C GLU A 125 -33.59 12.67 19.11
N THR A 126 -34.69 13.27 18.62
CA THR A 126 -35.26 14.49 19.20
C THR A 126 -35.73 14.28 20.65
N ARG A 127 -36.37 13.14 20.97
CA ARG A 127 -36.79 12.78 22.34
C ARG A 127 -35.58 12.59 23.27
N LYS A 128 -34.49 12.01 22.78
CA LYS A 128 -33.24 11.87 23.57
C LYS A 128 -32.65 13.22 23.95
N LEU A 129 -32.86 14.28 23.15
CA LEU A 129 -32.42 15.63 23.49
C LEU A 129 -33.19 16.27 24.67
N LEU A 130 -34.37 15.74 25.01
CA LEU A 130 -35.17 16.18 26.17
C LEU A 130 -34.80 15.44 27.47
N ALA A 131 -34.03 14.35 27.38
CA ALA A 131 -33.71 13.48 28.52
C ALA A 131 -32.50 13.95 29.36
N HIS A 132 -31.99 15.16 29.10
CA HIS A 132 -30.92 15.83 29.83
C HIS A 132 -31.25 17.31 30.04
#